data_AF-A0A7X0LFR4-F1
#
_entry.id   AF-A0A7X0LFR4-F1
#
_cell.length_a   1.000
_cell.length_b   1.000
_cell.length_c   1.000
_cell.angle_alpha   90.00
_cell.angle_beta   90.00
_cell.angle_gamma   90.00
#
_symmetry.space_group_name_H-M   'P 1'
#
loop_
_entity.id
_entity.type
_entity.pdbx_description
1 polymer ?
#
loop_
_entity_poly.entity_id
_entity_poly.type
_entity_poly.pdbx_seq_one_letter_code
_entity_poly.pdbx_strand_id
1 'polypeptide(L)' 'MPPDLVPTLTDPFQRGTERVRTDEHAGAGLGLAIVHSVVRALDRTLGPVARPAGGLVVTVRLPGTS' A
#
# COMPACT_ATOMS: atom_id res chain seq x y z
N MET A 1 10.28 2.15 -7.55
CA MET A 1 9.72 2.60 -6.25
C MET A 1 10.82 2.48 -5.20
N PRO A 2 11.30 3.61 -4.65
CA PRO A 2 12.32 3.61 -3.60
C PRO A 2 11.85 2.82 -2.37
N PRO A 3 12.67 1.92 -1.80
CA PRO A 3 12.28 1.11 -0.64
C PRO A 3 11.93 1.95 0.59
N ASP A 4 12.54 3.12 0.77
CA ASP A 4 12.28 4.02 1.91
C ASP A 4 10.90 4.68 1.88
N LEU A 5 10.27 4.74 0.70
CA LEU A 5 8.91 5.29 0.53
C LEU A 5 7.83 4.22 0.73
N VAL A 6 8.19 2.94 0.80
CA VAL A 6 7.23 1.85 0.91
C VAL A 6 6.41 1.89 2.22
N PRO A 7 7.00 2.20 3.39
CA PRO A 7 6.22 2.31 4.64
C PRO A 7 5.23 3.47 4.60
N THR A 8 5.63 4.61 4.04
CA THR A 8 4.81 5.82 4.03
C THR A 8 3.55 5.66 3.19
N LEU A 9 3.54 4.78 2.18
CA LEU A 9 2.33 4.51 1.39
C LEU A 9 1.16 3.97 2.23
N THR A 10 1.43 3.41 3.41
CA THR A 10 0.37 2.97 4.34
C THR A 10 -0.18 4.10 5.22
N ASP A 11 0.42 5.29 5.17
CA ASP A 11 -0.10 6.48 5.83
C ASP A 11 -1.19 7.15 4.98
N PRO A 12 -2.17 7.82 5.62
CA PRO A 12 -3.20 8.57 4.91
C PRO A 12 -2.59 9.63 4.01
N PHE A 13 -3.16 9.79 2.81
CA PHE A 13 -2.80 10.82 1.82
C PHE A 13 -1.42 10.65 1.15
N GLN A 14 -0.70 9.57 1.45
CA GLN A 14 0.56 9.27 0.77
C GLN A 14 0.33 8.66 -0.61
N ARG A 15 1.17 9.05 -1.57
CA ARG A 15 1.06 8.67 -2.99
C ARG A 15 2.33 7.96 -3.48
N GLY A 16 2.14 6.87 -4.23
CA GLY A 16 3.23 6.24 -4.97
C GLY A 16 3.55 7.04 -6.23
N THR A 17 4.75 7.60 -6.32
CA THR A 17 5.11 8.66 -7.27
C THR A 17 5.47 8.22 -8.69
N GLU A 18 5.26 6.97 -9.11
CA GLU A 18 5.93 6.49 -10.35
C GLU A 18 5.04 6.25 -11.57
N ARG A 19 3.71 6.22 -11.45
CA ARG A 19 2.78 6.37 -12.59
C ARG A 19 1.37 6.64 -12.10
N VAL A 20 1.11 7.90 -11.78
CA VAL A 20 -0.26 8.40 -11.62
C VAL A 20 -0.72 8.74 -13.04
N ARG A 21 -1.71 8.01 -13.56
CA ARG A 21 -2.38 8.34 -14.83
C ARG A 21 -2.66 9.84 -14.84
N THR A 22 -2.23 10.48 -15.92
CA THR A 22 -2.53 11.87 -16.27
C THR A 22 -3.99 12.18 -15.98
N ASP A 23 -4.16 13.18 -15.12
CA ASP A 23 -5.26 14.14 -15.08
C ASP A 23 -6.64 13.66 -14.60
N GLU A 24 -7.30 14.59 -13.89
CA GLU A 24 -8.74 14.68 -13.60
C GLU A 24 -9.30 13.91 -12.38
N HIS A 25 -8.86 12.68 -12.09
CA HIS A 25 -9.45 11.86 -10.99
C HIS A 25 -8.42 11.25 -10.02
N ALA A 26 -7.37 11.99 -9.69
CA ALA A 26 -6.28 11.49 -8.86
C ALA A 26 -6.76 11.30 -7.39
N GLY A 27 -7.26 10.10 -7.06
CA GLY A 27 -7.78 9.73 -5.74
C GLY A 27 -6.88 10.13 -4.58
N ALA A 28 -7.47 10.41 -3.42
CA ALA A 28 -6.83 11.11 -2.29
C ALA A 28 -5.63 10.40 -1.62
N GLY A 29 -5.14 9.26 -2.11
CA GLY A 29 -4.06 8.51 -1.45
C GLY A 29 -4.53 7.76 -0.20
N LEU A 30 -5.82 7.43 -0.10
CA LEU A 30 -6.41 6.74 1.06
C LEU A 30 -6.48 5.22 0.91
N GLY A 31 -6.36 4.69 -0.30
CA GLY A 31 -6.62 3.28 -0.58
C GLY A 31 -5.80 2.33 0.31
N LEU A 32 -4.48 2.53 0.36
CA LEU A 32 -3.61 1.66 1.15
C LEU A 32 -3.68 1.94 2.66
N ALA A 33 -3.96 3.18 3.06
CA ALA A 33 -4.21 3.54 4.45
C ALA A 33 -5.47 2.85 5.01
N ILE A 34 -6.53 2.73 4.22
CA ILE A 34 -7.74 1.98 4.59
C ILE A 34 -7.41 0.49 4.75
N VAL A 35 -6.71 -0.11 3.78
CA VAL A 35 -6.32 -1.53 3.85
C VAL A 35 -5.45 -1.78 5.09
N HIS A 36 -4.48 -0.91 5.37
CA HIS A 36 -3.63 -1.02 6.55
C HIS A 36 -4.45 -0.95 7.85
N SER A 37 -5.42 -0.04 7.93
CA SER A 37 -6.34 0.07 9.07
C SER A 37 -7.16 -1.21 9.27
N VAL A 38 -7.74 -1.76 8.20
CA VAL A 38 -8.52 -3.02 8.26
C VAL A 38 -7.64 -4.20 8.68
N VAL A 39 -6.44 -4.33 8.11
CA VAL A 39 -5.50 -5.40 8.44
C VAL A 39 -5.06 -5.32 9.90
N ARG A 40 -4.79 -4.11 10.41
CA ARG A 40 -4.48 -3.89 11.82
C ARG A 40 -5.66 -4.21 12.73
N ALA A 41 -6.88 -3.83 12.36
CA ALA A 41 -8.09 -4.13 13.12
C ALA A 41 -8.38 -5.63 13.22
N LEU A 42 -7.88 -6.42 12.26
CA LEU A 42 -7.97 -7.88 12.27
C LEU A 42 -6.81 -8.57 12.99
N ASP A 43 -5.91 -7.83 13.65
CA ASP A 43 -4.64 -8.33 14.20
C ASP A 43 -3.83 -9.12 13.15
N ARG A 44 -3.82 -8.60 11.92
CA ARG A 44 -3.06 -9.16 10.79
C ARG A 44 -1.97 -8.20 10.37
N THR A 45 -1.10 -8.67 9.48
CA THR A 45 0.06 -7.90 8.99
C THR A 45 -0.03 -7.66 7.49
N LEU A 46 0.30 -6.43 7.10
CA LEU A 46 0.47 -5.99 5.73
C LEU A 46 1.96 -5.74 5.49
N GLY A 47 2.54 -6.43 4.52
CA GLY A 47 3.95 -6.30 4.14
C GLY A 47 4.06 -5.69 2.75
N PRO A 48 4.27 -4.38 2.63
CA PRO A 48 4.55 -3.76 1.35
C PRO A 48 6.06 -3.86 1.07
N VAL A 49 6.43 -4.26 -0.15
CA VAL A 49 7.81 -4.48 -0.58
C VAL A 49 8.02 -3.90 -1.98
N ALA A 50 9.03 -3.04 -2.13
CA ALA A 50 9.46 -2.55 -3.44
C ALA A 50 10.14 -3.70 -4.22
N ARG A 51 9.77 -3.87 -5.50
CA ARG A 51 10.41 -4.88 -6.35
C ARG A 51 11.66 -4.30 -7.03
N PRO A 52 12.76 -5.08 -7.15
CA PRO A 52 13.97 -4.64 -7.86
C PRO A 52 13.73 -4.27 -9.33
N ALA A 53 12.78 -4.95 -9.99
CA ALA A 53 12.37 -4.68 -11.36
C ALA A 53 11.37 -3.51 -11.50
N GLY A 54 11.14 -2.75 -10.43
CA GLY A 54 10.14 -1.68 -10.36
C GLY A 54 8.76 -2.14 -9.89
N GLY A 55 7.95 -1.17 -9.44
CA GLY A 55 6.62 -1.42 -8.86
C GLY A 55 6.64 -1.78 -7.38
N LEU A 56 5.46 -2.16 -6.87
CA LEU A 56 5.19 -2.46 -5.46
C LEU A 56 4.42 -3.77 -5.35
N VAL A 57 4.82 -4.64 -4.43
CA VAL A 57 4.02 -5.80 -4.00
C VAL A 57 3.50 -5.52 -2.61
N VAL A 58 2.22 -5.80 -2.40
CA VAL A 58 1.59 -5.71 -1.08
C VAL A 58 1.07 -7.10 -0.73
N THR A 59 1.58 -7.66 0.37
CA THR A 59 1.14 -8.98 0.86
C THR A 59 0.34 -8.81 2.14
N VAL A 60 -0.86 -9.39 2.18
CA VAL A 60 -1.67 -9.48 3.40
C VAL A 60 -1.68 -10.92 3.87
N ARG A 61 -1.29 -11.18 5.12
CA ARG A 61 -1.40 -12.51 5.73
C ARG A 61 -2.71 -12.61 6.50
N LEU A 62 -3.65 -13.35 5.95
CA LEU A 62 -4.90 -13.73 6.61
C LEU A 62 -4.75 -15.14 7.20
N PRO A 63 -5.47 -15.48 8.28
CA PRO A 63 -5.46 -16.82 8.83
C PRO A 63 -6.23 -17.73 7.85
N GLY A 64 -5.71 -18.93 7.61
CA GLY A 64 -6.43 -19.91 6.82
C GLY A 64 -7.75 -20.27 7.51
N THR A 65 -8.85 -20.24 6.78
CA THR A 65 -10.12 -20.80 7.24
C THR A 65 -9.91 -22.31 7.40
N SER A 66 -9.99 -22.79 8.64
CA SER A 66 -10.07 -24.23 8.92
C SER A 66 -11.43 -24.78 8.53
#